data_AF-A0A5E4ISC4-F1
#
_entry.id   AF-A0A5E4ISC4-F1
#
_cell.length_a   1.000
_cell.length_b   1.000
_cell.length_c   1.000
_cell.angle_alpha   90.00
_cell.angle_beta   90.00
_cell.angle_gamma   90.00
#
_symmetry.space_group_name_H-M   'P 1'
#
loop_
_entity.id
_entity.type
_entity.pdbx_description
1 polymer ?
#
loop_
_entity_poly.entity_id
_entity_poly.type
_entity_poly.pdbx_seq_one_letter_code
_entity_poly.pdbx_strand_id
1 'polypeptide(L)' 'MGMSKKDMDRRKHILKVKLEELQKKVDMDPLKRDRRLHEEYEEIKKKISEME' A
#
# COMPACT_ATOMS: atom_id res chain seq x y z
N MET A 1 -5.25 -7.36 -23.46
CA MET A 1 -5.39 -5.89 -23.39
C MET A 1 -4.61 -5.41 -22.18
N GLY A 2 -3.41 -4.86 -22.38
CA GLY A 2 -2.60 -4.32 -21.29
C GLY A 2 -3.20 -3.00 -20.79
N MET A 3 -3.11 -2.74 -19.49
CA MET A 3 -3.51 -1.44 -18.94
C MET A 3 -2.75 -0.30 -19.61
N SER A 4 -3.46 0.78 -19.88
CA SER A 4 -2.82 2.03 -20.30
C SER A 4 -1.87 2.50 -19.19
N LYS A 5 -0.76 3.13 -19.57
CA LYS A 5 0.20 3.73 -18.64
C LYS A 5 -0.50 4.64 -17.61
N LYS A 6 -1.48 5.43 -18.07
CA LYS A 6 -2.31 6.30 -17.21
C LYS A 6 -3.13 5.55 -16.16
N ASP A 7 -3.55 4.33 -16.45
CA ASP A 7 -4.35 3.52 -15.53
C ASP A 7 -3.45 2.82 -14.51
N MET A 8 -2.23 2.44 -14.90
CA MET A 8 -1.20 2.00 -13.95
C MET A 8 -0.79 3.13 -13.00
N ASP A 9 -0.57 4.33 -13.52
CA ASP A 9 -0.23 5.50 -12.71
C ASP A 9 -1.35 5.86 -11.71
N ARG A 10 -2.62 5.82 -12.15
CA ARG A 10 -3.77 6.02 -11.27
C ARG A 10 -3.84 4.98 -10.16
N ARG A 11 -3.66 3.70 -10.49
CA ARG A 11 -3.62 2.62 -9.49
C ARG A 11 -2.47 2.79 -8.51
N LYS A 12 -1.28 3.12 -8.99
CA LYS A 12 -0.11 3.40 -8.15
C LYS A 12 -0.36 4.55 -7.18
N HIS A 13 -0.99 5.63 -7.66
CA HIS A 13 -1.36 6.76 -6.81
C HIS A 13 -2.35 6.35 -5.71
N ILE A 14 -3.41 5.61 -6.05
CA ILE A 14 -4.39 5.11 -5.07
C ILE A 14 -3.71 4.22 -4.02
N LEU A 15 -2.83 3.32 -4.43
CA LEU A 15 -2.09 2.45 -3.52
C LEU A 15 -1.18 3.25 -2.58
N LYS A 16 -0.51 4.30 -3.08
CA LYS A 16 0.32 5.18 -2.25
C LYS A 16 -0.49 5.91 -1.18
N VAL A 17 -1.65 6.47 -1.54
CA VAL A 17 -2.55 7.13 -0.57
C VAL A 17 -2.98 6.15 0.51
N LYS A 18 -3.38 4.93 0.12
CA LYS A 18 -3.77 3.88 1.07
C LYS A 18 -2.58 3.44 1.95
N LEU A 19 -1.37 3.41 1.42
CA LEU A 19 -0.15 3.10 2.17
C LEU A 19 0.10 4.14 3.26
N GLU A 20 -0.03 5.44 2.95
CA GLU A 20 0.15 6.53 3.93
C GLU A 20 -0.88 6.46 5.06
N GLU A 21 -2.13 6.13 4.75
CA GLU A 21 -3.17 5.93 5.77
C GLU A 21 -2.87 4.73 6.67
N LEU A 22 -2.41 3.61 6.11
CA LEU A 22 -2.01 2.43 6.86
C LEU A 22 -0.74 2.68 7.67
N GLN A 23 0.20 3.45 7.15
CA GLN A 23 1.43 3.80 7.85
C GLN A 23 1.14 4.49 9.18
N LYS A 24 0.23 5.48 9.19
CA LYS A 24 -0.20 6.16 10.42
C LYS A 24 -0.76 5.17 11.46
N LYS A 25 -1.53 4.19 11.02
CA LYS A 25 -2.10 3.15 11.90
C LYS A 25 -1.03 2.18 12.40
N VAL A 26 -0.09 1.80 11.55
CA VAL A 26 1.05 0.92 11.87
C VAL A 26 1.96 1.59 12.89
N ASP A 27 2.25 2.88 12.71
CA ASP A 27 3.04 3.68 13.64
C ASP A 27 2.37 3.84 15.01
N MET A 28 1.03 3.87 15.03
CA MET A 28 0.23 3.86 16.26
C MET A 28 0.14 2.49 16.94
N ASP A 29 0.48 1.40 16.25
CA ASP A 29 0.54 0.04 16.78
C ASP A 29 1.96 -0.56 16.69
N PRO A 30 2.92 -0.01 17.46
CA PRO A 30 4.31 -0.49 17.44
C PRO A 30 4.45 -1.91 17.97
N LEU A 31 3.47 -2.39 18.73
CA LEU A 31 3.44 -3.74 19.29
C LEU A 31 2.88 -4.79 18.31
N LYS A 32 2.49 -4.38 17.09
CA LYS A 32 1.89 -5.25 16.07
C LYS A 32 0.74 -6.10 16.59
N ARG A 33 -0.07 -5.50 17.47
CA ARG A 33 -1.25 -6.16 18.04
C ARG A 33 -2.24 -6.49 16.94
N ASP A 34 -2.43 -5.60 15.98
CA ASP A 34 -3.18 -5.88 14.77
C ASP A 34 -2.25 -6.39 13.67
N ARG A 35 -2.01 -7.69 13.69
CA ARG A 35 -1.18 -8.35 12.69
C ARG A 35 -1.70 -8.16 11.26
N ARG A 36 -3.02 -8.06 11.07
CA ARG A 36 -3.62 -7.87 9.73
C ARG A 36 -3.29 -6.51 9.16
N LEU A 37 -3.27 -5.48 10.02
CA LEU A 37 -2.89 -4.13 9.63
C LEU A 37 -1.45 -4.07 9.09
N HIS A 38 -0.52 -4.73 9.80
CA HIS A 38 0.89 -4.78 9.39
C HIS A 38 1.08 -5.63 8.12
N GLU A 39 0.35 -6.74 7.99
CA GLU A 39 0.35 -7.56 6.77
C GLU A 39 -0.20 -6.79 5.57
N GLU A 40 -1.32 -6.06 5.72
CA GLU A 40 -1.90 -5.25 4.64
C GLU A 40 -0.96 -4.10 4.22
N TYR A 41 -0.29 -3.46 5.18
CA TYR A 41 0.72 -2.43 4.90
C TYR A 41 1.88 -2.98 4.07
N GLU A 42 2.45 -4.12 4.47
CA GLU A 42 3.55 -4.77 3.73
C GLU A 42 3.10 -5.26 2.35
N GLU A 43 1.89 -5.78 2.21
CA GLU A 43 1.35 -6.23 0.94
C GLU A 43 1.17 -5.06 -0.05
N ILE A 44 0.63 -3.93 0.41
CA ILE A 44 0.46 -2.74 -0.44
C ILE A 44 1.82 -2.14 -0.81
N LYS A 45 2.77 -2.12 0.12
CA LYS A 45 4.15 -1.67 -0.13
C LYS A 45 4.82 -2.50 -1.22
N LYS A 46 4.69 -3.83 -1.15
CA LYS A 46 5.18 -4.75 -2.20
C LYS A 46 4.51 -4.48 -3.55
N LYS A 47 3.18 -4.36 -3.58
CA LYS A 47 2.44 -4.05 -4.83
C LYS A 47 2.92 -2.75 -5.48
N ILE A 48 3.20 -1.70 -4.72
CA ILE A 48 3.73 -0.45 -5.27
C ILE A 48 5.13 -0.65 -5.86
N SER A 49 5.99 -1.42 -5.18
CA SER A 49 7.35 -1.75 -5.65
C SER A 49 7.36 -2.63 -6.90
N GLU A 50 6.38 -3.53 -7.06
CA GLU A 50 6.22 -4.35 -8.27
C GLU A 50 5.66 -3.56 -9.46
N MET A 51 5.15 -2.35 -9.21
CA MET A 51 4.66 -1.40 -10.23
C MET A 51 5.68 -0.28 -10.55
N GLU A 52 6.89 -0.34 -9.99
CA GLU A 52 8.06 0.46 -10.42
C GLU A 52 8.82 -0.22 -11.56
#